data_AF-A0A969WNI7-F1
#
_entry.id   AF-A0A969WNI7-F1
#
_cell.length_a   1.000
_cell.length_b   1.000
_cell.length_c   1.000
_cell.angle_alpha   90.00
_cell.angle_beta   90.00
_cell.angle_gamma   90.00
#
_symmetry.space_group_name_H-M   'P 1'
#
loop_
_entity.id
_entity.type
_entity.pdbx_description
1 polymer ?
#
loop_
_entity_poly.entity_id
_entity_poly.type
_entity_poly.pdbx_seq_one_letter_code
_entity_poly.pdbx_strand_id
1 'polypeptide(L)'
;MFYNKIGYELPQTTLNWRVYYLVQKGILERLGRGVFRIGKNHIFVPEITPQQKSIYNKVSSIFPFSLFSIWNTSIINEFSQHQSNSNITFVEVEKESLQSVFYKLKETKNNVFIEPTNDIIDNYISNTKNPIIVKMLITEAPLQKVNTITTITIEKLLVDLFCEKELFYTFQGKELRTIIEESFSKYSVNQNKMMRYANRRGKKKAFFEYLKQIQIIGNN
;
A
#
# COMPACT_ATOMS: atom_id res chain seq x y z
N MET A 1 1.60 11.81 27.43
CA MET A 1 2.55 10.91 28.14
C MET A 1 1.81 10.23 29.28
N PHE A 2 1.67 8.90 29.26
CA PHE A 2 0.83 8.14 30.20
C PHE A 2 1.57 7.74 31.50
N TYR A 3 2.92 7.72 31.49
CA TYR A 3 3.72 7.20 32.60
C TYR A 3 3.91 8.15 33.80
N ASN A 4 3.74 9.46 33.64
CA ASN A 4 3.90 10.41 34.75
C ASN A 4 2.76 10.35 35.79
N LYS A 5 1.72 9.54 35.57
CA LYS A 5 0.59 9.40 36.50
C LYS A 5 0.74 8.26 37.52
N ILE A 6 1.73 7.37 37.38
CA ILE A 6 1.87 6.17 38.24
C ILE A 6 3.11 6.24 39.16
N GLY A 7 3.75 7.41 39.31
CA GLY A 7 4.72 7.64 40.39
C GLY A 7 6.06 6.91 40.29
N TYR A 8 6.42 6.34 39.14
CA TYR A 8 7.76 5.77 38.91
C TYR A 8 8.53 6.63 37.89
N GLU A 9 9.56 7.33 38.34
CA GLU A 9 10.56 7.94 37.47
C GLU A 9 11.44 6.84 36.87
N LEU A 10 11.05 6.33 35.70
CA LEU A 10 11.86 5.37 34.96
C LEU A 10 12.78 6.12 33.98
N PRO A 11 14.06 5.74 33.87
CA PRO A 11 14.92 6.23 32.81
C PRO A 11 14.30 5.99 31.42
N GLN A 12 14.44 6.95 30.52
CA GLN A 12 13.88 6.86 29.15
C GLN A 12 14.36 5.60 28.41
N THR A 13 15.59 5.16 28.66
CA THR A 13 16.18 3.93 28.13
C THR A 13 15.43 2.69 28.58
N THR A 14 15.09 2.60 29.88
CA THR A 14 14.30 1.52 30.46
C THR A 14 12.88 1.50 29.90
N LEU A 15 12.26 2.68 29.72
CA LEU A 15 10.95 2.80 29.09
C LEU A 15 10.98 2.31 27.64
N ASN A 16 11.95 2.77 26.85
CA ASN A 16 12.12 2.36 25.46
C ASN A 16 12.32 0.85 25.34
N TRP A 17 13.12 0.25 26.23
CA TRP A 17 13.34 -1.19 26.26
C TRP A 17 12.07 -1.97 26.61
N ARG A 18 11.30 -1.52 27.62
CA ARG A 18 10.02 -2.16 27.99
C ARG A 18 9.01 -2.11 26.84
N VAL A 19 8.89 -0.96 26.19
CA VAL A 19 8.03 -0.80 25.02
C VAL A 19 8.47 -1.72 23.88
N TYR A 20 9.77 -1.76 23.58
CA TYR A 20 10.32 -2.69 22.60
C TYR A 20 10.01 -4.16 22.95
N TYR A 21 10.21 -4.55 24.21
CA TYR A 21 9.93 -5.90 24.69
C TYR A 21 8.44 -6.28 24.53
N LEU A 22 7.53 -5.38 24.91
CA LEU A 22 6.08 -5.61 24.78
C LEU A 22 5.63 -5.68 23.32
N VAL A 23 6.28 -4.94 22.42
CA VAL A 23 6.04 -5.06 20.97
C VAL A 23 6.52 -6.42 20.45
N GLN A 24 7.70 -6.88 20.86
CA GLN A 24 8.22 -8.22 20.50
C GLN A 24 7.33 -9.35 21.03
N LYS A 25 6.74 -9.18 22.22
CA LYS A 25 5.79 -10.13 22.80
C LYS A 25 4.38 -10.07 22.18
N GLY A 26 4.13 -9.15 21.24
CA GLY A 26 2.82 -8.96 20.62
C GLY A 26 1.75 -8.45 21.60
N ILE A 27 2.16 -7.80 22.68
CA ILE A 27 1.27 -7.18 23.66
C ILE A 27 1.00 -5.73 23.27
N LEU A 28 2.00 -5.06 22.68
CA LEU A 28 1.86 -3.74 22.11
C LEU A 28 2.01 -3.78 20.59
N GLU A 29 1.11 -3.05 19.95
CA GLU A 29 1.12 -2.75 18.53
C GLU A 29 1.70 -1.34 18.33
N ARG A 30 2.62 -1.17 17.37
CA ARG A 30 3.23 0.15 17.11
C ARG A 30 2.56 0.83 15.92
N LEU A 31 1.77 1.86 16.21
CA LEU A 31 1.04 2.64 15.19
C LEU A 31 1.86 3.82 14.63
N GLY A 32 2.90 4.25 15.34
CA GLY A 32 3.74 5.39 14.94
C GLY A 32 4.90 5.66 15.89
N ARG A 33 5.64 6.76 15.66
CA ARG A 33 6.72 7.19 16.56
C ARG A 33 6.10 7.62 17.89
N GLY A 34 6.30 6.81 18.94
CA GLY A 34 5.77 7.09 20.27
C GLY A 34 4.30 6.72 20.47
N VAL A 35 3.65 6.10 19.47
CA VAL A 35 2.22 5.74 19.53
C VAL A 35 2.07 4.23 19.48
N PHE A 36 1.41 3.68 20.49
CA PHE A 36 1.21 2.24 20.67
C PHE A 36 -0.22 1.95 21.11
N ARG A 37 -0.73 0.77 20.77
CA ARG A 37 -2.01 0.23 21.23
C ARG A 37 -1.79 -1.14 21.86
N ILE A 38 -2.62 -1.54 22.82
CA ILE A 38 -2.61 -2.91 23.35
C ILE A 38 -3.20 -3.85 22.30
N GLY A 39 -2.44 -4.88 21.93
CA GLY A 39 -2.83 -5.85 20.90
C GLY A 39 -1.62 -6.47 20.21
N LYS A 40 -1.88 -7.52 19.43
CA LYS A 40 -0.89 -8.13 18.53
C LYS A 40 -0.79 -7.29 17.26
N ASN A 41 0.44 -7.09 16.76
CA ASN A 41 0.63 -6.56 15.41
C ASN A 41 0.02 -7.55 14.41
N HIS A 42 -1.01 -7.13 13.68
CA HIS A 42 -1.52 -7.86 12.53
C HIS A 42 -0.90 -7.23 11.27
N ILE A 43 0.04 -7.94 10.67
CA ILE A 43 0.78 -7.46 9.50
C ILE A 43 0.04 -7.90 8.24
N PHE A 44 -0.26 -6.94 7.38
CA PHE A 44 -0.83 -7.23 6.06
C PHE A 44 0.24 -7.85 5.14
N VAL A 45 0.00 -9.08 4.71
CA VAL A 45 0.86 -9.81 3.76
C VAL A 45 0.01 -10.18 2.55
N PRO A 46 0.16 -9.48 1.40
CA PRO A 46 -0.65 -9.78 0.22
C PRO A 46 -0.27 -11.13 -0.39
N GLU A 47 -1.27 -11.86 -0.85
CA GLU A 47 -1.05 -13.08 -1.63
C GLU A 47 -0.35 -12.76 -2.95
N ILE A 48 0.61 -13.61 -3.34
CA ILE A 48 1.34 -13.46 -4.59
C ILE A 48 0.95 -14.59 -5.55
N THR A 49 0.27 -14.21 -6.64
CA THR A 49 -0.19 -15.15 -7.65
C THR A 49 0.97 -15.70 -8.52
N PRO A 50 0.80 -16.87 -9.16
CA PRO A 50 1.76 -17.39 -10.13
C PRO A 50 2.05 -16.42 -11.28
N GLN A 51 1.02 -15.68 -11.73
CA GLN A 51 1.17 -14.66 -12.77
C GLN A 51 2.09 -13.52 -12.32
N GLN A 52 1.92 -13.01 -11.10
CA GLN A 52 2.79 -12.00 -10.53
C GLN A 52 4.23 -12.50 -10.41
N LYS A 53 4.43 -13.74 -9.93
CA LYS A 53 5.78 -14.35 -9.85
C LYS A 53 6.44 -14.46 -11.22
N SER A 54 5.69 -14.86 -12.25
CA SER A 54 6.20 -14.93 -13.64
C SER A 54 6.61 -13.57 -14.17
N ILE A 55 5.77 -12.54 -13.97
CA ILE A 55 6.08 -11.16 -14.39
C ILE A 55 7.30 -10.63 -13.64
N TYR A 56 7.34 -10.80 -12.32
CA TYR A 56 8.44 -10.35 -11.47
C TYR A 56 9.77 -10.93 -11.94
N ASN A 57 9.83 -12.25 -12.15
CA ASN A 57 11.05 -12.91 -12.63
C ASN A 57 11.51 -12.37 -14.00
N LYS A 58 10.56 -12.09 -14.92
CA LYS A 58 10.87 -11.53 -16.25
C LYS A 58 11.42 -10.10 -16.16
N VAL A 59 10.92 -9.29 -15.22
CA VAL A 59 11.41 -7.92 -15.02
C VAL A 59 12.77 -7.95 -14.31
N SER A 60 12.92 -8.75 -13.26
CA SER A 60 14.18 -8.90 -12.51
C SER A 60 15.34 -9.43 -13.35
N SER A 61 15.10 -10.27 -14.36
CA SER A 61 16.18 -10.79 -15.20
C SER A 61 16.81 -9.72 -16.10
N ILE A 62 16.10 -8.61 -16.34
CA ILE A 62 16.54 -7.53 -17.22
C ILE A 62 17.04 -6.35 -16.38
N PHE A 63 16.42 -6.15 -15.21
CA PHE A 63 16.75 -5.07 -14.27
C PHE A 63 17.07 -5.64 -12.88
N PRO A 64 18.16 -6.40 -12.72
CA PRO A 64 18.48 -7.09 -11.46
C PRO A 64 18.74 -6.15 -10.28
N PHE A 65 19.10 -4.90 -10.56
CA PHE A 65 19.45 -3.90 -9.55
C PHE A 65 18.40 -2.79 -9.39
N SER A 66 17.36 -2.74 -10.25
CA SER A 66 16.33 -1.70 -10.16
C SER A 66 15.32 -2.05 -9.08
N LEU A 67 14.94 -1.06 -8.28
CA LEU A 67 13.85 -1.23 -7.33
C LEU A 67 12.52 -1.17 -8.10
N PHE A 68 11.73 -2.22 -8.00
CA PHE A 68 10.38 -2.24 -8.54
C PHE A 68 9.43 -3.05 -7.64
N SER A 69 8.14 -2.80 -7.77
CA SER A 69 7.09 -3.55 -7.08
C SER A 69 6.08 -4.13 -8.05
N ILE A 70 5.49 -5.25 -7.65
CA ILE A 70 4.35 -5.85 -8.34
C ILE A 70 3.23 -6.16 -7.35
N TRP A 71 2.01 -5.77 -7.70
CA TRP A 71 0.82 -6.07 -6.89
C TRP A 71 -0.42 -6.16 -7.78
N ASN A 72 -1.50 -6.74 -7.26
CA ASN A 72 -2.75 -6.91 -7.99
C ASN A 72 -3.91 -6.36 -7.15
N THR A 73 -4.91 -5.73 -7.78
CA THR A 73 -6.06 -5.15 -7.09
C THR A 73 -6.94 -6.18 -6.38
N SER A 74 -6.78 -7.47 -6.68
CA SER A 74 -7.49 -8.56 -5.98
C SER A 74 -7.28 -8.54 -4.47
N ILE A 75 -6.14 -8.00 -4.00
CA ILE A 75 -5.85 -7.86 -2.57
C ILE A 75 -6.82 -6.91 -1.86
N ILE A 76 -7.49 -6.01 -2.60
CA ILE A 76 -8.46 -5.06 -2.05
C ILE A 76 -9.77 -5.77 -1.69
N ASN A 77 -10.08 -6.91 -2.33
CA ASN A 77 -11.32 -7.65 -2.09
C ASN A 77 -11.45 -8.12 -0.63
N GLU A 78 -10.36 -8.22 0.13
CA GLU A 78 -10.41 -8.52 1.56
C GLU A 78 -11.05 -7.40 2.39
N PHE A 79 -10.99 -6.16 1.92
CA PHE A 79 -11.51 -4.96 2.58
C PHE A 79 -12.81 -4.45 1.95
N SER A 80 -13.16 -4.99 0.80
CA SER A 80 -14.26 -4.53 -0.02
C SER A 80 -15.54 -5.31 0.27
N GLN A 81 -16.69 -4.63 0.24
CA GLN A 81 -18.00 -5.29 0.30
C GLN A 81 -18.41 -5.89 -1.05
N HIS A 82 -17.83 -5.38 -2.14
CA HIS A 82 -18.12 -5.80 -3.50
C HIS A 82 -16.88 -6.46 -4.13
N GLN A 83 -16.94 -7.76 -4.41
CA GLN A 83 -15.85 -8.43 -5.11
C GLN A 83 -15.75 -7.88 -6.54
N SER A 84 -14.63 -7.21 -6.84
CA SER A 84 -14.34 -6.82 -8.23
C SER A 84 -13.92 -8.05 -9.03
N ASN A 85 -14.59 -8.29 -10.16
CA ASN A 85 -14.22 -9.33 -11.12
C ASN A 85 -13.17 -8.86 -12.14
N SER A 86 -12.80 -7.58 -12.14
CA SER A 86 -11.78 -6.99 -13.01
C SER A 86 -10.54 -6.61 -12.20
N ASN A 87 -9.58 -7.53 -12.13
CA ASN A 87 -8.36 -7.36 -11.38
C ASN A 87 -7.22 -6.80 -12.25
N ILE A 88 -6.61 -5.70 -11.81
CA ILE A 88 -5.50 -5.04 -12.49
C ILE A 88 -4.19 -5.44 -11.80
N THR A 89 -3.18 -5.80 -12.58
CA THR A 89 -1.82 -6.01 -12.07
C THR A 89 -0.98 -4.75 -12.32
N PHE A 90 -0.41 -4.19 -11.27
CA PHE A 90 0.52 -3.07 -11.35
C PHE A 90 1.96 -3.55 -11.31
N VAL A 91 2.77 -3.04 -12.24
CA VAL A 91 4.23 -3.17 -12.24
C VAL A 91 4.80 -1.76 -12.12
N GLU A 92 5.31 -1.44 -10.95
CA GLU A 92 5.77 -0.10 -10.60
C GLU A 92 7.28 -0.07 -10.60
N VAL A 93 7.87 0.73 -11.49
CA VAL A 93 9.31 0.73 -11.77
C VAL A 93 9.88 2.14 -11.70
N GLU A 94 11.20 2.25 -11.58
CA GLU A 94 11.90 3.53 -11.73
C GLU A 94 11.62 4.15 -13.10
N LYS A 95 11.67 5.49 -13.16
CA LYS A 95 11.32 6.27 -14.35
C LYS A 95 12.15 5.87 -15.56
N GLU A 96 13.42 5.60 -15.34
CA GLU A 96 14.42 5.22 -16.34
C GLU A 96 14.13 3.82 -16.93
N SER A 97 13.47 2.95 -16.17
CA SER A 97 13.15 1.57 -16.56
C SER A 97 11.75 1.43 -17.19
N LEU A 98 10.92 2.48 -17.14
CA LEU A 98 9.50 2.44 -17.47
C LEU A 98 9.21 1.91 -18.89
N GLN A 99 9.81 2.53 -19.89
CA GLN A 99 9.60 2.18 -21.30
C GLN A 99 10.11 0.76 -21.60
N SER A 100 11.30 0.44 -21.13
CA SER A 100 11.94 -0.85 -21.37
C SER A 100 11.14 -2.00 -20.75
N VAL A 101 10.63 -1.84 -19.53
CA VAL A 101 9.77 -2.83 -18.89
C VAL A 101 8.44 -2.97 -19.63
N PHE A 102 7.83 -1.86 -20.05
CA PHE A 102 6.60 -1.89 -20.83
C PHE A 102 6.75 -2.71 -22.12
N TYR A 103 7.72 -2.38 -22.97
CA TYR A 103 7.91 -3.08 -24.25
C TYR A 103 8.22 -4.56 -24.03
N LYS A 104 9.04 -4.89 -23.02
CA LYS A 104 9.35 -6.29 -22.73
C LYS A 104 8.13 -7.11 -22.31
N LEU A 105 7.25 -6.54 -21.50
CA LEU A 105 6.02 -7.23 -21.11
C LEU A 105 5.09 -7.38 -22.32
N LYS A 106 5.03 -6.35 -23.18
CA LYS A 106 4.21 -6.32 -24.40
C LYS A 106 4.59 -7.39 -25.43
N GLU A 107 5.86 -7.79 -25.52
CA GLU A 107 6.31 -8.90 -26.39
C GLU A 107 5.54 -10.22 -26.17
N THR A 108 5.04 -10.44 -24.96
CA THR A 108 4.39 -11.71 -24.56
C THR A 108 2.94 -11.57 -24.16
N LYS A 109 2.43 -10.33 -24.04
CA LYS A 109 1.10 -10.05 -23.49
C LYS A 109 0.50 -8.84 -24.17
N ASN A 110 -0.72 -8.98 -24.70
CA ASN A 110 -1.40 -7.91 -25.42
C ASN A 110 -2.09 -6.91 -24.48
N ASN A 111 -2.37 -7.29 -23.24
CA ASN A 111 -3.09 -6.50 -22.25
C ASN A 111 -2.18 -5.65 -21.33
N VAL A 112 -1.04 -5.19 -21.85
CA VAL A 112 -0.10 -4.31 -21.13
C VAL A 112 -0.29 -2.86 -21.56
N PHE A 113 -0.37 -1.97 -20.58
CA PHE A 113 -0.53 -0.52 -20.72
C PHE A 113 0.57 0.20 -19.94
N ILE A 114 0.94 1.41 -20.36
CA ILE A 114 1.95 2.27 -19.73
C ILE A 114 1.30 3.60 -19.36
N GLU A 115 1.38 4.00 -18.09
CA GLU A 115 0.86 5.28 -17.58
C GLU A 115 -0.45 5.73 -18.26
N PRO A 116 -1.53 4.91 -18.20
CA PRO A 116 -2.71 5.14 -19.02
C PRO A 116 -3.42 6.42 -18.61
N THR A 117 -3.83 7.21 -19.61
CA THR A 117 -4.74 8.35 -19.42
C THR A 117 -6.15 7.86 -19.11
N ASN A 118 -7.02 8.77 -18.64
CA ASN A 118 -8.43 8.46 -18.38
C ASN A 118 -9.12 7.85 -19.61
N ASP A 119 -8.88 8.42 -20.80
CA ASP A 119 -9.43 7.88 -22.06
C ASP A 119 -8.97 6.44 -22.32
N ILE A 120 -7.72 6.10 -21.96
CA ILE A 120 -7.21 4.74 -22.10
C ILE A 120 -7.87 3.80 -21.08
N ILE A 121 -8.07 4.29 -19.86
CA ILE A 121 -8.72 3.54 -18.77
C ILE A 121 -10.15 3.18 -19.17
N ASP A 122 -10.92 4.18 -19.61
CA ASP A 122 -12.34 4.04 -19.92
C ASP A 122 -12.57 3.18 -21.16
N ASN A 123 -11.85 3.46 -22.25
CA ASN A 123 -12.12 2.83 -23.54
C ASN A 123 -11.46 1.45 -23.71
N TYR A 124 -10.35 1.17 -23.01
CA TYR A 124 -9.56 -0.04 -23.25
C TYR A 124 -9.38 -0.89 -22.00
N ILE A 125 -8.97 -0.31 -20.87
CA ILE A 125 -8.62 -1.10 -19.68
C ILE A 125 -9.86 -1.70 -19.03
N SER A 126 -10.94 -0.94 -18.92
CA SER A 126 -12.18 -1.37 -18.26
C SER A 126 -12.78 -2.65 -18.85
N ASN A 127 -12.60 -2.88 -20.16
CA ASN A 127 -13.08 -4.07 -20.87
C ASN A 127 -12.00 -5.15 -21.07
N THR A 128 -10.77 -4.90 -20.61
CA THR A 128 -9.66 -5.83 -20.76
C THR A 128 -9.62 -6.82 -19.60
N LYS A 129 -9.48 -8.11 -19.89
CA LYS A 129 -9.27 -9.12 -18.85
C LYS A 129 -7.84 -9.08 -18.31
N ASN A 130 -7.71 -9.04 -16.98
CA ASN A 130 -6.44 -9.08 -16.25
C ASN A 130 -5.38 -8.07 -16.75
N PRO A 131 -5.72 -6.79 -16.94
CA PRO A 131 -4.81 -5.81 -17.51
C PRO A 131 -3.56 -5.65 -16.64
N ILE A 132 -2.44 -5.37 -17.29
CA ILE A 132 -1.16 -5.07 -16.63
C ILE A 132 -0.84 -3.61 -16.90
N ILE A 133 -0.64 -2.83 -15.85
CA ILE A 133 -0.25 -1.43 -15.95
C ILE A 133 1.17 -1.28 -15.46
N VAL A 134 2.04 -0.81 -16.35
CA VAL A 134 3.41 -0.40 -16.04
C VAL A 134 3.40 1.09 -15.73
N LYS A 135 3.83 1.47 -14.54
CA LYS A 135 3.83 2.86 -14.08
C LYS A 135 5.04 3.17 -13.22
N MET A 136 5.25 4.46 -12.97
CA MET A 136 6.35 4.95 -12.16
C MET A 136 6.13 4.61 -10.68
N LEU A 137 7.17 4.03 -10.07
CA LEU A 137 7.25 3.88 -8.62
C LEU A 137 7.60 5.23 -7.99
N ILE A 138 6.66 5.78 -7.24
CA ILE A 138 6.88 7.03 -6.51
C ILE A 138 7.98 6.84 -5.47
N THR A 139 8.89 7.81 -5.37
CA THR A 139 10.03 7.76 -4.44
C THR A 139 9.59 7.58 -2.99
N GLU A 140 10.36 6.79 -2.23
CA GLU A 140 10.05 6.39 -0.85
C GLU A 140 8.69 5.72 -0.66
N ALA A 141 8.11 5.15 -1.73
CA ALA A 141 6.95 4.29 -1.65
C ALA A 141 7.17 3.20 -0.58
N PRO A 142 6.20 3.02 0.34
CA PRO A 142 6.33 1.97 1.33
C PRO A 142 6.06 0.63 0.68
N LEU A 143 7.12 -0.16 0.55
CA LEU A 143 7.11 -1.50 -0.03
C LEU A 143 7.46 -2.54 1.03
N GLN A 144 7.10 -3.79 0.75
CA GLN A 144 7.48 -4.95 1.54
C GLN A 144 7.95 -6.08 0.64
N LYS A 145 8.64 -7.05 1.22
CA LYS A 145 9.12 -8.23 0.52
C LYS A 145 8.36 -9.46 1.03
N VAL A 146 7.66 -10.14 0.14
CA VAL A 146 7.01 -11.42 0.40
C VAL A 146 7.77 -12.49 -0.37
N ASN A 147 8.45 -13.38 0.35
CA ASN A 147 9.46 -14.29 -0.19
C ASN A 147 10.59 -13.53 -0.91
N THR A 148 10.66 -13.61 -2.24
CA THR A 148 11.64 -12.88 -3.06
C THR A 148 11.03 -11.69 -3.81
N ILE A 149 9.72 -11.47 -3.67
CA ILE A 149 8.95 -10.53 -4.49
C ILE A 149 8.69 -9.26 -3.70
N THR A 150 9.11 -8.13 -4.25
CA THR A 150 8.79 -6.80 -3.73
C THR A 150 7.37 -6.42 -4.15
N THR A 151 6.54 -6.08 -3.16
CA THR A 151 5.11 -5.81 -3.32
C THR A 151 4.65 -4.65 -2.43
N ILE A 152 3.38 -4.30 -2.54
CA ILE A 152 2.75 -3.17 -1.87
C ILE A 152 2.54 -3.40 -0.36
N THR A 153 2.63 -2.34 0.43
CA THR A 153 2.19 -2.32 1.83
C THR A 153 0.76 -1.79 1.96
N ILE A 154 0.08 -2.08 3.07
CA ILE A 154 -1.26 -1.52 3.31
C ILE A 154 -1.24 0.02 3.34
N GLU A 155 -0.17 0.64 3.87
CA GLU A 155 -0.05 2.10 3.89
C GLU A 155 0.04 2.70 2.49
N LYS A 156 0.75 2.03 1.56
CA LYS A 156 0.82 2.45 0.16
C LYS A 156 -0.53 2.28 -0.51
N LEU A 157 -1.17 1.13 -0.32
CA LEU A 157 -2.47 0.78 -0.91
C LEU A 157 -3.53 1.85 -0.61
N LEU A 158 -3.71 2.22 0.66
CA LEU A 158 -4.72 3.19 1.06
C LEU A 158 -4.48 4.58 0.48
N VAL A 159 -3.21 4.99 0.39
CA VAL A 159 -2.85 6.29 -0.19
C VAL A 159 -3.04 6.29 -1.71
N ASP A 160 -2.64 5.24 -2.40
CA ASP A 160 -2.79 5.14 -3.86
C ASP A 160 -4.28 5.13 -4.25
N LEU A 161 -5.11 4.36 -3.54
CA LEU A 161 -6.58 4.35 -3.72
C LEU A 161 -7.22 5.74 -3.58
N PHE A 162 -6.73 6.54 -2.64
CA PHE A 162 -7.21 7.92 -2.45
C PHE A 162 -6.69 8.88 -3.52
N CYS A 163 -5.46 8.67 -3.99
CA CYS A 163 -4.79 9.60 -4.90
C CYS A 163 -5.17 9.40 -6.37
N GLU A 164 -5.47 8.18 -6.80
CA GLU A 164 -5.66 7.80 -8.21
C GLU A 164 -7.11 7.39 -8.48
N LYS A 165 -8.03 8.36 -8.37
CA LYS A 165 -9.47 8.11 -8.33
C LYS A 165 -10.00 7.49 -9.62
N GLU A 166 -9.44 7.90 -10.75
CA GLU A 166 -9.82 7.47 -12.09
C GLU A 166 -9.40 6.03 -12.32
N LEU A 167 -8.18 5.68 -11.89
CA LEU A 167 -7.66 4.32 -11.99
C LEU A 167 -8.37 3.35 -11.04
N PHE A 168 -8.79 3.84 -9.88
CA PHE A 168 -9.48 3.07 -8.84
C PHE A 168 -10.96 3.47 -8.73
N TYR A 169 -11.61 3.83 -9.83
CA TYR A 169 -12.97 4.38 -9.82
C TYR A 169 -13.99 3.47 -9.12
N THR A 170 -13.83 2.14 -9.27
CA THR A 170 -14.68 1.13 -8.63
C THR A 170 -14.60 1.11 -7.11
N PHE A 171 -13.51 1.66 -6.56
CA PHE A 171 -13.24 1.70 -5.13
C PHE A 171 -13.48 3.08 -4.52
N GLN A 172 -14.04 4.05 -5.27
CA GLN A 172 -14.26 5.41 -4.76
C GLN A 172 -15.57 5.54 -3.95
N GLY A 173 -15.76 6.70 -3.33
CA GLY A 173 -16.97 7.02 -2.58
C GLY A 173 -17.10 6.20 -1.31
N LYS A 174 -18.26 5.57 -1.10
CA LYS A 174 -18.53 4.74 0.09
C LYS A 174 -17.56 3.57 0.19
N GLU A 175 -17.15 3.00 -0.94
CA GLU A 175 -16.25 1.85 -0.96
C GLU A 175 -14.87 2.18 -0.42
N LEU A 176 -14.33 3.35 -0.78
CA LEU A 176 -13.04 3.83 -0.26
C LEU A 176 -13.07 3.95 1.26
N ARG A 177 -14.17 4.47 1.80
CA ARG A 177 -14.39 4.59 3.24
C ARG A 177 -14.39 3.22 3.89
N THR A 178 -15.19 2.28 3.37
CA THR A 178 -15.24 0.90 3.87
C THR A 178 -13.87 0.24 3.86
N ILE A 179 -13.14 0.33 2.74
CA ILE A 179 -11.81 -0.26 2.59
C ILE A 179 -10.84 0.25 3.66
N ILE A 180 -10.86 1.57 3.92
CA ILE A 180 -10.01 2.17 4.94
C ILE A 180 -10.44 1.73 6.34
N GLU A 181 -11.73 1.77 6.67
CA GLU A 181 -12.26 1.34 7.97
C GLU A 181 -11.90 -0.14 8.26
N GLU A 182 -12.11 -1.03 7.29
CA GLU A 182 -11.76 -2.45 7.39
C GLU A 182 -10.25 -2.67 7.51
N SER A 183 -9.45 -1.91 6.76
CA SER A 183 -7.99 -1.99 6.82
C SER A 183 -7.44 -1.67 8.22
N PHE A 184 -7.94 -0.59 8.84
CA PHE A 184 -7.56 -0.18 10.20
C PHE A 184 -8.14 -1.09 11.29
N SER A 185 -9.25 -1.76 11.01
CA SER A 185 -9.86 -2.74 11.92
C SER A 185 -9.06 -4.06 11.94
N LYS A 186 -8.67 -4.55 10.77
CA LYS A 186 -7.99 -5.85 10.60
C LYS A 186 -6.48 -5.79 10.81
N TYR A 187 -5.83 -4.70 10.41
CA TYR A 187 -4.38 -4.63 10.33
C TYR A 187 -3.76 -3.45 11.04
N SER A 188 -2.50 -3.63 11.39
CA SER A 188 -1.61 -2.63 11.93
C SER A 188 -1.12 -1.67 10.86
N VAL A 189 -1.81 -0.53 10.73
CA VAL A 189 -1.45 0.52 9.76
C VAL A 189 -0.52 1.55 10.40
N ASN A 190 0.70 1.69 9.87
CA ASN A 190 1.63 2.72 10.36
C ASN A 190 1.28 4.09 9.81
N GLN A 191 0.56 4.90 10.61
CA GLN A 191 0.08 6.21 10.19
C GLN A 191 1.22 7.15 9.77
N ASN A 192 2.37 7.13 10.47
CA ASN A 192 3.50 7.98 10.09
C ASN A 192 4.07 7.61 8.71
N LYS A 193 4.21 6.32 8.42
CA LYS A 193 4.66 5.81 7.12
C LYS A 193 3.68 6.20 6.02
N MET A 194 2.38 6.00 6.28
CA MET A 194 1.29 6.35 5.38
C MET A 194 1.25 7.85 5.07
N MET A 195 1.30 8.72 6.10
CA MET A 195 1.26 10.18 5.92
C MET A 195 2.54 10.72 5.27
N ARG A 196 3.70 10.09 5.48
CA ARG A 196 4.93 10.40 4.74
C ARG A 196 4.74 10.10 3.25
N TYR A 197 4.15 8.97 2.91
CA TYR A 197 3.90 8.61 1.51
C TYR A 197 2.84 9.52 0.86
N ALA A 198 1.75 9.83 1.56
CA ALA A 198 0.77 10.81 1.10
C ALA A 198 1.40 12.20 0.84
N ASN A 199 2.47 12.56 1.56
CA ASN A 199 3.26 13.76 1.28
C ASN A 199 4.03 13.68 -0.04
N ARG A 200 4.67 12.54 -0.32
CA ARG A 200 5.36 12.29 -1.59
C ARG A 200 4.39 12.34 -2.78
N ARG A 201 3.14 11.95 -2.57
CA ARG A 201 2.02 12.08 -3.53
C ARG A 201 1.43 13.50 -3.62
N GLY A 202 1.88 14.46 -2.80
CA GLY A 202 1.34 15.82 -2.75
C GLY A 202 -0.08 15.93 -2.17
N LYS A 203 -0.59 14.88 -1.51
CA LYS A 203 -1.97 14.79 -1.02
C LYS A 203 -2.09 14.67 0.50
N LYS A 204 -1.00 14.85 1.26
CA LYS A 204 -0.97 14.71 2.73
C LYS A 204 -2.11 15.43 3.43
N LYS A 205 -2.31 16.73 3.15
CA LYS A 205 -3.36 17.53 3.80
C LYS A 205 -4.75 17.00 3.46
N ALA A 206 -5.05 16.80 2.18
CA ALA A 206 -6.35 16.30 1.75
C ALA A 206 -6.67 14.90 2.31
N PHE A 207 -5.67 14.01 2.33
CA PHE A 207 -5.82 12.67 2.88
C PHE A 207 -6.03 12.69 4.39
N PHE A 208 -5.32 13.56 5.11
CA PHE A 208 -5.51 13.75 6.56
C PHE A 208 -6.93 14.20 6.89
N GLU A 209 -7.43 15.23 6.19
CA GLU A 209 -8.79 15.74 6.41
C GLU A 209 -9.85 14.68 6.08
N TYR A 210 -9.62 13.89 5.02
CA TYR A 210 -10.51 12.77 4.70
C TYR A 210 -10.54 11.73 5.82
N LEU A 211 -9.38 11.29 6.32
CA LEU A 211 -9.29 10.32 7.43
C LEU A 211 -9.95 10.84 8.72
N LYS A 212 -9.86 12.15 8.99
CA LYS A 212 -10.58 12.79 10.10
C LYS A 212 -12.10 12.75 9.91
N GLN A 213 -12.57 13.08 8.70
CA GLN A 213 -13.99 13.06 8.36
C GLN A 213 -14.62 11.68 8.60
N ILE A 214 -13.88 10.62 8.27
CA ILE A 214 -14.31 9.23 8.50
C ILE A 214 -13.86 8.67 9.86
N GLN A 215 -13.40 9.53 10.79
CA GLN A 215 -13.08 9.21 12.18
C GLN A 215 -12.00 8.12 12.38
N ILE A 216 -11.10 7.93 11.41
CA ILE A 216 -9.98 6.98 11.49
C ILE A 216 -8.84 7.52 12.36
N ILE A 217 -8.63 8.83 12.32
CA ILE A 217 -7.59 9.51 13.10
C ILE A 217 -8.21 10.63 13.93
N GLY A 218 -7.72 10.79 15.15
CA GLY A 218 -8.21 11.81 16.08
C GLY A 218 -7.87 13.24 15.65
N ASN A 219 -8.59 14.21 16.23
CA ASN A 219 -8.14 15.60 16.24
C ASN A 219 -6.94 15.70 17.18
N ASN A 220 -5.77 16.02 16.63
CA ASN A 220 -4.59 16.40 17.43
C ASN A 220 -4.89 17.63 18.29
#